data_AF-A0A6B3GA09-F1
#
_entry.id   AF-A0A6B3GA09-F1
#
_cell.length_a   1.000
_cell.length_b   1.000
_cell.length_c   1.000
_cell.angle_alpha   90.00
_cell.angle_beta   90.00
_cell.angle_gamma   90.00
#
_symmetry.space_group_name_H-M   'P 1'
#
loop_
_entity.id
_entity.type
_entity.pdbx_description
1 polymer ?
#
loop_
_entity_poly.entity_id
_entity_poly.type
_entity_poly.pdbx_seq_one_letter_code
_entity_poly.pdbx_strand_id
1 'polypeptide(L)'
;LLPGTEMRIVSLEDPARDAEPGTDGEILIRGPQVMKGYLGRADATAAMIDEDGWVHTGDVGRADEDGWLYVVDRVKELIKYKGYQVAPAELE
;
A
#
# COMPACT_ATOMS: atom_id res chain seq x y z
N LEU A 1 -11.54 -10.37 4.17
CA LEU A 1 -11.15 -9.27 5.08
C LEU A 1 -11.92 -9.38 6.40
N LEU A 2 -11.45 -8.69 7.44
CA LEU A 2 -12.22 -8.56 8.69
C LEU A 2 -13.50 -7.72 8.46
N PRO A 3 -14.58 -7.95 9.22
CA PRO A 3 -15.80 -7.15 9.09
C PRO A 3 -15.54 -5.65 9.31
N GLY A 4 -16.08 -4.81 8.42
CA GLY A 4 -15.89 -3.36 8.47
C GLY A 4 -14.54 -2.86 7.94
N THR A 5 -13.72 -3.75 7.36
CA THR A 5 -12.45 -3.40 6.72
C THR A 5 -12.57 -3.50 5.21
N GLU A 6 -12.18 -2.44 4.54
CA GLU A 6 -12.07 -2.34 3.09
C GLU A 6 -10.60 -2.37 2.69
N MET A 7 -10.34 -2.92 1.50
CA MET A 7 -9.02 -2.95 0.88
C MET A 7 -9.13 -2.48 -0.57
N ARG A 8 -8.15 -1.71 -1.00
CA ARG A 8 -8.00 -1.22 -2.36
C ARG A 8 -6.56 -1.46 -2.81
N ILE A 9 -6.34 -1.74 -4.08
CA ILE A 9 -4.99 -1.85 -4.65
C ILE A 9 -4.89 -0.78 -5.72
N VAL A 10 -3.95 0.15 -5.58
CA VAL A 10 -3.77 1.28 -6.51
C VAL A 10 -2.51 1.12 -7.35
N SER A 11 -2.51 1.66 -8.56
CA SER A 11 -1.38 1.55 -9.48
C SER A 11 -0.12 2.23 -8.91
N LEU A 12 1.03 1.57 -9.07
CA LEU A 12 2.34 2.13 -8.71
C LEU A 12 2.78 3.27 -9.64
N GLU A 13 2.20 3.35 -10.85
CA GLU A 13 2.51 4.40 -11.83
C GLU A 13 1.59 5.61 -11.69
N ASP A 14 0.32 5.36 -11.35
CA ASP A 14 -0.70 6.39 -11.14
C ASP A 14 -1.55 6.04 -9.90
N PRO A 15 -1.17 6.52 -8.70
CA PRO A 15 -1.87 6.21 -7.46
C PRO A 15 -3.34 6.69 -7.42
N ALA A 16 -3.77 7.53 -8.37
CA ALA A 16 -5.17 7.93 -8.48
C ALA A 16 -6.08 6.82 -9.06
N ARG A 17 -5.49 5.77 -9.63
CA ARG A 17 -6.20 4.68 -10.30
C ARG A 17 -6.04 3.35 -9.57
N ASP A 18 -7.07 2.53 -9.67
CA ASP A 18 -7.00 1.14 -9.23
C ASP A 18 -6.03 0.35 -10.11
N ALA A 19 -5.32 -0.58 -9.49
CA ALA A 19 -4.57 -1.59 -10.21
C ALA A 19 -5.55 -2.54 -10.91
N GLU A 20 -5.14 -3.04 -12.09
CA GLU A 20 -5.92 -4.08 -12.77
C GLU A 20 -5.91 -5.37 -11.93
N PRO A 21 -6.99 -6.19 -11.96
CA PRO A 21 -7.02 -7.46 -11.25
C PRO A 21 -5.80 -8.33 -11.55
N GLY A 22 -5.21 -8.93 -10.50
CA GLY A 22 -4.00 -9.75 -10.61
C GLY A 22 -2.69 -9.00 -10.86
N THR A 23 -2.71 -7.66 -10.95
CA THR A 23 -1.49 -6.84 -11.12
C THR A 23 -1.00 -6.26 -9.79
N ASP A 24 0.30 -6.01 -9.70
CA ASP A 24 0.93 -5.45 -8.51
C ASP A 24 0.60 -3.96 -8.37
N GLY A 25 0.18 -3.57 -7.17
CA GLY A 25 -0.12 -2.19 -6.79
C GLY A 25 0.14 -1.94 -5.31
N GLU A 26 0.03 -0.68 -4.86
CA GLU A 26 0.10 -0.39 -3.42
C GLU A 26 -1.21 -0.83 -2.75
N ILE A 27 -1.08 -1.52 -1.62
CA ILE A 27 -2.21 -1.93 -0.79
C ILE A 27 -2.66 -0.73 0.07
N LEU A 28 -3.93 -0.36 -0.05
CA LEU A 28 -4.60 0.63 0.79
C LEU A 28 -5.63 -0.07 1.68
N ILE A 29 -5.72 0.36 2.94
CA ILE A 29 -6.66 -0.20 3.94
C ILE A 29 -7.48 0.90 4.59
N ARG A 30 -8.78 0.67 4.75
CA ARG A 30 -9.69 1.53 5.52
C ARG A 30 -10.54 0.68 6.45
N GLY A 31 -10.77 1.16 7.67
CA GLY A 31 -11.61 0.44 8.64
C GLY A 31 -11.46 0.94 10.08
N PRO A 32 -12.21 0.36 11.03
CA PRO A 32 -12.24 0.81 12.42
C PRO A 32 -10.92 0.61 13.18
N GLN A 33 -10.04 -0.25 12.68
CA GLN A 33 -8.71 -0.51 13.24
C GLN A 33 -7.67 0.57 12.88
N VAL A 34 -7.98 1.47 11.95
CA VAL A 34 -7.04 2.52 11.52
C VAL A 34 -6.81 3.51 12.67
N MET A 35 -5.55 3.88 12.89
CA MET A 35 -5.19 4.86 13.91
C MET A 35 -5.85 6.22 13.65
N LYS A 36 -6.05 7.03 14.70
CA LYS A 36 -6.50 8.43 14.54
C LYS A 36 -5.44 9.32 13.88
N GLY A 37 -4.19 8.87 13.86
CA GLY A 37 -3.04 9.62 13.40
C GLY A 37 -1.89 9.61 14.41
N TYR A 38 -0.78 10.21 13.99
CA TYR A 38 0.41 10.37 14.81
C TYR A 38 0.25 11.55 15.78
N LEU A 39 0.66 11.33 17.04
CA LEU A 39 0.57 12.34 18.09
C LEU A 39 1.39 13.60 17.74
N GLY A 40 0.71 14.74 17.60
CA GLY A 40 1.36 16.03 17.30
C GLY A 40 1.99 16.12 15.90
N ARG A 41 1.66 15.19 14.98
CA ARG A 41 2.26 15.09 13.65
C ARG A 41 1.16 14.95 12.59
N ALA A 42 0.41 16.04 12.40
CA ALA A 42 -0.69 16.09 11.43
C ALA A 42 -0.20 15.95 9.98
N ASP A 43 0.97 16.49 9.68
CA ASP A 43 1.67 16.35 8.40
C ASP A 43 1.96 14.89 8.05
N ALA A 44 2.57 14.15 8.99
CA ALA A 44 2.87 12.73 8.80
C ALA A 44 1.60 11.88 8.76
N THR A 45 0.54 12.31 9.44
CA THR A 45 -0.77 11.65 9.40
C THR A 45 -1.40 11.80 8.02
N ALA A 46 -1.46 13.02 7.48
CA ALA A 46 -2.01 13.28 6.14
C ALA A 46 -1.17 12.66 5.02
N ALA A 47 0.13 12.45 5.24
CA ALA A 47 0.98 11.72 4.29
C ALA A 47 0.73 10.20 4.29
N MET A 48 0.11 9.65 5.34
CA MET A 48 -0.15 8.22 5.47
C MET A 48 -1.64 7.86 5.30
N ILE A 49 -2.53 8.76 5.72
CA ILE A 49 -3.98 8.60 5.66
C ILE A 49 -4.53 9.70 4.75
N ASP A 50 -5.13 9.31 3.64
CA ASP A 50 -5.70 10.27 2.68
C ASP A 50 -7.01 10.90 3.18
N GLU A 51 -7.56 11.83 2.39
CA GLU A 51 -8.80 12.55 2.72
C GLU A 51 -10.04 11.64 2.78
N ASP A 52 -9.99 10.48 2.11
CA ASP A 52 -11.04 9.46 2.08
C ASP A 52 -10.89 8.40 3.20
N GLY A 53 -9.84 8.55 4.03
CA GLY A 53 -9.54 7.70 5.18
C GLY A 53 -8.76 6.43 4.86
N TRP A 54 -8.16 6.32 3.67
CA TRP A 54 -7.31 5.18 3.30
C TRP A 54 -5.90 5.32 3.86
N VAL A 55 -5.43 4.26 4.50
CA VAL A 55 -4.04 4.12 4.90
C VAL A 55 -3.23 3.61 3.71
N HIS A 56 -2.26 4.39 3.28
CA HIS A 56 -1.17 3.97 2.39
C HIS A 56 -0.19 3.10 3.18
N THR A 57 -0.22 1.78 2.95
CA THR A 57 0.59 0.83 3.72
C THR A 57 2.08 0.87 3.35
N GLY A 58 2.40 1.36 2.14
CA GLY A 58 3.71 1.23 1.53
C GLY A 58 4.07 -0.19 1.12
N ASP A 59 3.13 -1.14 1.21
CA ASP A 59 3.28 -2.52 0.76
C ASP A 59 2.72 -2.68 -0.65
N VAL A 60 3.44 -3.44 -1.46
CA VAL A 60 3.03 -3.83 -2.80
C VAL A 60 2.34 -5.18 -2.69
N GLY A 61 1.17 -5.29 -3.32
CA GLY A 61 0.49 -6.57 -3.43
C GLY A 61 -0.45 -6.62 -4.60
N ARG A 62 -1.07 -7.79 -4.75
CA ARG A 62 -2.08 -8.09 -5.77
C ARG A 62 -3.16 -8.96 -5.18
N ALA A 63 -4.38 -8.83 -5.71
CA ALA A 63 -5.48 -9.73 -5.43
C ALA A 63 -5.71 -10.63 -6.65
N ASP A 64 -5.85 -11.93 -6.43
CA ASP A 64 -6.31 -12.86 -7.48
C ASP A 64 -7.84 -12.80 -7.65
N GLU A 65 -8.35 -13.56 -8.63
CA GLU A 65 -9.79 -13.61 -8.96
C GLU A 65 -10.65 -14.14 -7.80
N ASP A 66 -10.06 -14.94 -6.91
CA ASP A 66 -10.71 -15.50 -5.73
C ASP A 66 -10.66 -14.52 -4.53
N GLY A 67 -10.00 -13.37 -4.70
CA GLY A 67 -9.89 -12.31 -3.69
C GLY A 67 -8.81 -12.56 -2.64
N TRP A 68 -7.87 -13.46 -2.89
CA TRP A 68 -6.71 -13.65 -2.02
C TRP A 68 -5.69 -12.55 -2.27
N LEU A 69 -5.30 -11.89 -1.19
CA LEU A 69 -4.23 -10.89 -1.20
C LEU A 69 -2.88 -11.57 -1.06
N TYR A 70 -1.96 -11.22 -1.95
CA TYR A 70 -0.54 -11.56 -1.86
C TYR A 70 0.25 -10.28 -1.65
N VAL A 71 1.06 -10.25 -0.60
CA VAL A 71 2.05 -9.18 -0.36
C VAL A 71 3.34 -9.58 -1.06
N VAL A 72 3.84 -8.72 -1.93
CA VAL A 72 4.95 -8.99 -2.85
C VAL A 72 6.24 -8.33 -2.38
N ASP A 73 6.20 -7.04 -2.05
CA ASP A 73 7.38 -6.25 -1.65
C ASP A 73 6.94 -4.93 -0.98
N ARG A 74 7.87 -4.00 -0.75
CA ARG A 74 7.61 -2.62 -0.33
C ARG A 74 7.73 -1.68 -1.53
N VAL A 75 6.88 -0.65 -1.58
CA VAL A 75 6.89 0.38 -2.64
C VAL A 75 8.28 1.02 -2.78
N LYS A 76 8.94 1.31 -1.66
CA LYS A 76 10.28 1.92 -1.66
C LYS A 76 11.36 1.00 -2.24
N GLU A 77 11.23 -0.32 -2.12
CA GLU A 77 12.21 -1.26 -2.69
C GLU A 77 12.01 -1.40 -4.21
N LEU A 78 10.76 -1.43 -4.70
CA LEU A 78 10.49 -1.40 -6.15
C LEU A 78 10.99 -0.11 -6.83
N ILE A 79 10.90 1.05 -6.16
CA ILE A 79 11.44 2.31 -6.69
C ILE A 79 12.97 2.23 -6.86
N LYS A 80 13.68 1.61 -5.90
CA LYS A 80 15.14 1.40 -6.02
C LYS A 80 15.48 0.47 -7.19
N TYR A 81 14.63 -0.52 -7.47
CA TYR A 81 14.80 -1.43 -8.61
C TYR A 81 14.54 -0.75 -9.96
N LYS A 82 13.46 0.03 -10.08
CA LYS A 82 13.10 0.75 -11.32
C LYS A 82 13.92 2.04 -11.57
N GLY A 83 14.87 2.37 -10.69
CA GLY A 83 15.75 3.56 -10.78
C GLY A 83 17.21 3.35 -10.38
N TYR A 84 17.68 2.10 -10.34
CA TYR A 84 19.02 1.62 -9.98
C TYR A 84 19.89 2.52 -9.06
N GLN A 85 19.93 2.19 -7.77
CA GLN A 85 21.17 1.69 -7.15
C GLN A 85 20.77 0.73 -6.03
N VAL A 86 21.19 -0.53 -6.17
CA VAL A 86 21.12 -1.57 -5.15
C VAL A 86 22.54 -1.88 -4.69
N ALA A 87 22.79 -1.75 -3.39
CA ALA A 87 23.78 -2.55 -2.68
C ALA A 87 23.03 -3.36 -1.62
N PRO A 88 23.45 -4.61 -1.38
CA PRO A 88 22.55 -5.75 -1.30
C PRO A 88 22.01 -5.94 0.11
N ALA A 89 20.71 -6.24 0.19
CA ALA A 89 20.19 -7.05 1.27
C ALA A 89 19.46 -8.24 0.62
N GLU A 90 20.23 -9.28 0.28
CA GLU A 90 19.66 -10.61 0.39
C GLU A 90 19.51 -10.91 1.89
N LEU A 91 18.29 -11.18 2.32
CA LEU A 91 17.85 -12.26 3.24
C LEU A 91 16.57 -11.83 3.96
N GLU A 92 15.45 -12.47 3.61
CA GLU A 92 14.73 -13.44 4.46
C GLU A 92 13.78 -14.29 3.60
#